data_AF-A0A966I706-F1
#
_entry.id   AF-A0A966I706-F1
#
_cell.length_a   1.000
_cell.length_b   1.000
_cell.length_c   1.000
_cell.angle_alpha   90.00
_cell.angle_beta   90.00
_cell.angle_gamma   90.00
#
_symmetry.space_group_name_H-M   'P 1'
#
loop_
_entity.id
_entity.type
_entity.pdbx_description
1 polymer ?
#
loop_
_entity_poly.entity_id
_entity_poly.type
_entity_poly.pdbx_seq_one_letter_code
_entity_poly.pdbx_strand_id
1 'polypeptide(L)'
;MKKSLNLILATAVATALAIPAFSADVTMRISLQLPMKSHLGQNLLLFKEQVEAKSNGDIEVQIYDSAQLYKDKEVPAAVGAGSIEAGVASLTRYVGDIPAVDIFYQPFLFDTEEKVRKAVAKGSEIRGPIDEAIKGTGSTVLWWQAYGGAIMLSNGGPIANPEDMKGKKVRVFGKTLGQFVEATGGAPTLISGSEQYLAYQRGTVDVGMTGVSGVKSRKLYEVMDTITVTNHADIEFIVVTNTDWWNGLT
;
A
#
# COMPACT_ATOMS: atom_id res chain seq x y z
N MET A 1 -71.79 5.22 45.03
CA MET A 1 -71.29 3.82 45.04
C MET A 1 -70.47 3.63 43.78
N LYS A 2 -69.17 3.95 43.78
CA LYS A 2 -68.01 3.05 43.96
C LYS A 2 -68.02 1.82 43.03
N LYS A 3 -66.93 1.73 42.23
CA LYS A 3 -66.31 0.56 41.57
C LYS A 3 -66.91 0.16 40.20
N SER A 4 -66.14 -0.17 39.15
CA SER A 4 -64.70 -0.31 38.99
C SER A 4 -64.30 -0.42 37.50
N LEU A 5 -63.12 0.12 37.23
CA LEU A 5 -62.27 0.01 36.05
C LEU A 5 -61.90 -1.46 35.74
N ASN A 6 -61.73 -1.82 34.46
CA ASN A 6 -60.78 -2.85 34.04
C ASN A 6 -60.38 -2.61 32.57
N LEU A 7 -59.27 -1.88 32.41
CA LEU A 7 -58.55 -1.71 31.15
C LEU A 7 -57.56 -2.87 31.04
N ILE A 8 -57.76 -3.80 30.10
CA ILE A 8 -56.82 -4.88 29.83
C ILE A 8 -55.73 -4.33 28.92
N LEU A 9 -54.58 -4.01 29.51
CA LEU A 9 -53.36 -3.63 28.78
C LEU A 9 -52.59 -4.91 28.44
N ALA A 10 -52.65 -5.35 27.18
CA ALA A 10 -51.82 -6.43 26.68
C ALA A 10 -50.36 -5.94 26.59
N THR A 11 -49.52 -6.39 27.53
CA THR A 11 -48.09 -6.07 27.51
C THR A 11 -47.38 -7.17 26.71
N ALA A 12 -47.07 -6.89 25.44
CA ALA A 12 -46.20 -7.74 24.65
C ALA A 12 -44.76 -7.58 25.16
N VAL A 13 -44.27 -8.56 25.91
CA VAL A 13 -42.86 -8.65 26.28
C VAL A 13 -42.10 -9.10 25.04
N ALA A 14 -41.48 -8.14 24.34
CA ALA A 14 -40.49 -8.44 23.32
C ALA A 14 -39.19 -8.85 24.03
N THR A 15 -38.97 -10.16 24.18
CA THR A 15 -37.65 -10.71 24.50
C THR A 15 -36.71 -10.40 23.35
N ALA A 16 -35.94 -9.31 23.48
CA ALA A 16 -34.77 -9.09 22.64
C ALA A 16 -33.77 -10.21 22.94
N LEU A 17 -33.61 -11.14 22.00
CA LEU A 17 -32.49 -12.06 21.97
C LEU A 17 -31.22 -11.20 21.87
N ALA A 18 -30.52 -11.04 22.99
CA ALA A 18 -29.17 -10.51 22.99
C ALA A 18 -28.30 -11.50 22.23
N ILE A 19 -28.00 -11.20 20.97
CA ILE A 19 -26.94 -11.88 20.23
C ILE A 19 -25.66 -11.57 21.02
N PRO A 20 -24.88 -12.58 21.47
CA PRO A 20 -23.62 -12.30 22.11
C PRO A 20 -22.76 -11.50 21.12
N ALA A 21 -22.33 -10.31 21.55
CA ALA A 21 -21.29 -9.60 20.85
C ALA A 21 -20.04 -10.47 20.92
N PHE A 22 -19.69 -11.12 19.81
CA PHE A 22 -18.38 -11.76 19.68
C PHE A 22 -17.34 -10.64 19.75
N SER A 23 -16.70 -10.49 20.89
CA SER A 23 -15.48 -9.71 21.01
C SER A 23 -14.38 -10.53 20.36
N ALA A 24 -13.67 -9.96 19.39
CA ALA A 24 -12.49 -10.61 18.87
C ALA A 24 -11.43 -10.73 19.97
N ASP A 25 -10.71 -11.84 19.97
CA ASP A 25 -9.63 -12.10 20.93
C ASP A 25 -8.33 -11.41 20.49
N VAL A 26 -8.17 -11.19 19.18
CA VAL A 26 -6.99 -10.55 18.59
C VAL A 26 -7.39 -9.51 17.55
N THR A 27 -6.78 -8.32 17.59
CA THR A 27 -6.91 -7.31 16.53
C THR A 27 -5.62 -7.24 15.70
N MET A 28 -5.75 -7.35 14.38
CA MET A 28 -4.68 -7.11 13.40
C MET A 28 -4.91 -5.77 12.72
N ARG A 29 -4.17 -4.73 13.12
CA ARG A 29 -4.22 -3.42 12.45
C ARG A 29 -3.29 -3.42 11.24
N ILE A 30 -3.77 -2.94 10.11
CA ILE A 30 -3.02 -2.89 8.84
C ILE A 30 -2.94 -1.43 8.37
N SER A 31 -1.72 -0.91 8.23
CA SER A 31 -1.51 0.41 7.61
C SER A 31 -1.36 0.31 6.08
N LEU A 32 -2.05 1.19 5.34
CA LEU A 32 -1.99 1.29 3.89
C LEU A 32 -1.87 2.76 3.45
N GLN A 33 -0.84 3.10 2.66
CA GLN A 33 -0.65 4.46 2.13
C GLN A 33 -1.54 4.83 0.92
N LEU A 34 -2.27 3.87 0.38
CA LEU A 34 -3.16 4.04 -0.77
C LEU A 34 -4.61 4.17 -0.29
N PRO A 35 -5.47 4.83 -1.07
CA PRO A 35 -6.91 4.79 -0.82
C PRO A 35 -7.45 3.36 -0.86
N MET A 36 -8.47 3.07 -0.04
CA MET A 36 -9.12 1.76 0.01
C MET A 36 -9.61 1.27 -1.35
N LYS A 37 -10.06 2.18 -2.22
CA LYS A 37 -10.50 1.89 -3.59
C LYS A 37 -9.37 1.51 -4.57
N SER A 38 -8.10 1.55 -4.16
CA SER A 38 -6.99 0.99 -4.94
C SER A 38 -7.07 -0.53 -4.98
N HIS A 39 -6.48 -1.18 -5.99
CA HIS A 39 -6.51 -2.65 -6.06
C HIS A 39 -5.79 -3.32 -4.89
N LEU A 40 -4.73 -2.70 -4.35
CA LEU A 40 -4.08 -3.15 -3.10
C LEU A 40 -5.02 -3.06 -1.89
N GLY A 41 -5.82 -1.99 -1.79
CA GLY A 41 -6.84 -1.86 -0.75
C GLY A 41 -7.95 -2.91 -0.89
N GLN A 42 -8.40 -3.18 -2.11
CA GLN A 42 -9.39 -4.24 -2.37
C GLN A 42 -8.86 -5.64 -2.03
N ASN A 43 -7.56 -5.91 -2.28
CA ASN A 43 -6.92 -7.15 -1.84
C ASN A 43 -6.92 -7.29 -0.30
N LEU A 44 -6.73 -6.19 0.43
CA LEU A 44 -6.79 -6.20 1.89
C LEU A 44 -8.22 -6.41 2.42
N LEU A 45 -9.24 -5.87 1.75
CA LEU A 45 -10.64 -6.16 2.13
C LEU A 45 -10.97 -7.64 1.98
N LEU A 46 -10.53 -8.25 0.88
CA LEU A 46 -10.67 -9.70 0.69
C LEU A 46 -9.90 -10.47 1.76
N PHE A 47 -8.66 -10.05 2.09
CA PHE A 47 -7.89 -10.66 3.17
C PHE A 47 -8.62 -10.57 4.52
N LYS A 48 -9.15 -9.39 4.88
CA LYS A 48 -9.97 -9.17 6.08
C LYS A 48 -11.14 -10.14 6.13
N GLU A 49 -11.94 -10.21 5.07
CA GLU A 49 -13.10 -11.12 4.99
C GLU A 49 -12.68 -12.58 5.20
N GLN A 50 -11.60 -13.01 4.54
CA GLN A 50 -11.12 -14.38 4.64
C GLN A 50 -10.55 -14.72 6.02
N VAL A 51 -9.83 -13.81 6.67
CA VAL A 51 -9.28 -14.02 8.02
C VAL A 51 -10.40 -14.08 9.04
N GLU A 52 -11.33 -13.12 9.01
CA GLU A 52 -12.46 -13.07 9.95
C GLU A 52 -13.36 -14.28 9.80
N ALA A 53 -13.66 -14.71 8.56
CA ALA A 53 -14.45 -15.91 8.32
C ALA A 53 -13.75 -17.20 8.78
N LYS A 54 -12.45 -17.35 8.50
CA LYS A 54 -11.71 -18.57 8.83
C LYS A 54 -11.33 -18.68 10.31
N SER A 55 -11.21 -17.55 11.00
CA SER A 55 -11.01 -17.48 12.45
C SER A 55 -12.31 -17.52 13.24
N ASN A 56 -13.47 -17.68 12.60
CA ASN A 56 -14.79 -17.57 13.24
C ASN A 56 -14.98 -16.26 14.04
N GLY A 57 -14.29 -15.18 13.63
CA GLY A 57 -14.31 -13.89 14.31
C GLY A 57 -13.25 -13.70 15.39
N ASP A 58 -12.40 -14.69 15.69
CA ASP A 58 -11.37 -14.58 16.74
C ASP A 58 -10.29 -13.54 16.39
N ILE A 59 -10.06 -13.30 15.09
CA ILE A 59 -9.14 -12.27 14.59
C ILE A 59 -9.93 -11.18 13.88
N GLU A 60 -9.98 -9.98 14.47
CA GLU A 60 -10.52 -8.78 13.82
C GLU A 60 -9.43 -8.09 13.01
N VAL A 61 -9.67 -7.83 11.72
CA VAL A 61 -8.74 -7.09 10.86
C VAL A 61 -9.21 -5.65 10.70
N GLN A 62 -8.38 -4.68 11.12
CA GLN A 62 -8.67 -3.25 11.00
C GLN A 62 -7.73 -2.61 9.98
N ILE A 63 -8.27 -2.07 8.88
CA ILE A 63 -7.44 -1.48 7.83
C ILE A 63 -7.53 0.04 7.91
N TYR A 64 -6.37 0.67 8.02
CA TYR A 64 -6.20 2.12 8.05
C TYR A 64 -5.54 2.58 6.75
N ASP A 65 -6.37 3.02 5.81
CA ASP A 65 -5.95 3.40 4.46
C ASP A 65 -5.50 4.86 4.38
N SER A 66 -5.11 5.30 3.18
CA SER A 66 -4.77 6.71 2.91
C SER A 66 -3.72 7.30 3.87
N ALA A 67 -2.81 6.46 4.39
CA ALA A 67 -1.78 6.83 5.36
C ALA A 67 -2.35 7.47 6.66
N GLN A 68 -3.51 7.01 7.13
CA GLN A 68 -4.12 7.47 8.38
C GLN A 68 -3.25 7.27 9.63
N LEU A 69 -2.52 6.14 9.69
CA LEU A 69 -1.64 5.83 10.82
C LEU A 69 -0.17 6.15 10.53
N TYR A 70 0.35 5.67 9.40
CA TYR A 70 1.75 5.78 9.04
C TYR A 70 1.89 6.19 7.57
N LYS A 71 2.85 7.07 7.28
CA LYS A 71 3.29 7.34 5.91
C LYS A 71 4.12 6.17 5.41
N ASP A 72 4.22 6.08 4.09
CA ASP A 72 4.89 4.98 3.40
C ASP A 72 6.33 4.68 3.87
N LYS A 73 7.10 5.70 4.26
CA LYS A 73 8.46 5.53 4.81
C LYS A 73 8.52 4.98 6.24
N GLU A 74 7.42 5.06 6.99
CA GLU A 74 7.37 4.72 8.42
C GLU A 74 6.90 3.27 8.63
N VAL A 75 6.16 2.71 7.66
CA VAL A 75 5.55 1.38 7.77
C VAL A 75 6.57 0.27 8.10
N PRO A 76 7.72 0.13 7.41
CA PRO A 76 8.67 -0.95 7.71
C PRO A 76 9.15 -0.94 9.18
N ALA A 77 9.53 0.24 9.68
CA ALA A 77 10.00 0.40 11.05
C ALA A 77 8.88 0.19 12.08
N ALA A 78 7.67 0.69 11.82
CA ALA A 78 6.53 0.53 12.71
C ALA A 78 6.11 -0.94 12.86
N VAL A 79 6.10 -1.70 11.75
CA VAL A 79 5.80 -3.14 11.77
C VAL A 79 6.93 -3.93 12.44
N GLY A 80 8.19 -3.66 12.07
CA GLY A 80 9.34 -4.35 12.65
C GLY A 80 9.45 -4.17 14.17
N ALA A 81 9.14 -2.97 14.67
CA ALA A 81 9.14 -2.65 16.10
C ALA A 81 7.87 -3.11 16.84
N GLY A 82 6.88 -3.69 16.15
CA GLY A 82 5.62 -4.12 16.75
C GLY A 82 4.69 -2.98 17.19
N SER A 83 4.89 -1.76 16.69
CA SER A 83 3.99 -0.63 16.94
C SER A 83 2.65 -0.77 16.24
N ILE A 84 2.62 -1.58 15.18
CA ILE A 84 1.43 -2.03 14.45
C ILE A 84 1.63 -3.48 13.98
N GLU A 85 0.58 -4.27 13.93
CA GLU A 85 0.67 -5.71 13.65
C GLU A 85 1.04 -5.98 12.19
N ALA A 86 0.56 -5.16 11.26
CA ALA A 86 0.88 -5.31 9.85
C ALA A 86 0.81 -4.01 9.05
N GLY A 87 1.37 -4.07 7.83
CA GLY A 87 1.37 -2.94 6.93
C GLY A 87 1.69 -3.31 5.49
N VAL A 88 1.28 -2.43 4.57
CA VAL A 88 1.56 -2.54 3.14
C VAL A 88 2.67 -1.56 2.79
N ALA A 89 3.84 -2.09 2.44
CA ALA A 89 5.04 -1.31 2.13
C ALA A 89 5.40 -1.44 0.66
N SER A 90 5.81 -0.34 0.02
CA SER A 90 6.54 -0.44 -1.26
C SER A 90 7.91 -1.03 -0.96
N LEU A 91 8.37 -1.95 -1.81
CA LEU A 91 9.64 -2.63 -1.61
C LEU A 91 10.83 -1.65 -1.52
N THR A 92 10.78 -0.52 -2.25
CA THR A 92 11.78 0.58 -2.14
C THR A 92 12.02 1.08 -0.72
N ARG A 93 11.08 0.89 0.20
CA ARG A 93 11.18 1.41 1.58
C ARG A 93 12.11 0.58 2.45
N TYR A 94 12.50 -0.59 1.98
CA TYR A 94 13.52 -1.42 2.61
C TYR A 94 14.93 -1.15 2.08
N VAL A 95 15.13 -0.26 1.10
CA VAL A 95 16.43 -0.09 0.42
C VAL A 95 17.59 0.27 1.36
N GLY A 96 17.31 0.92 2.49
CA GLY A 96 18.33 1.27 3.49
C GLY A 96 18.93 0.04 4.17
N ASP A 97 18.10 -0.95 4.49
CA ASP A 97 18.50 -2.18 5.18
C ASP A 97 18.81 -3.31 4.19
N ILE A 98 18.11 -3.33 3.05
CA ILE A 98 18.13 -4.39 2.05
C ILE A 98 18.30 -3.76 0.67
N PRO A 99 19.51 -3.32 0.27
CA PRO A 99 19.73 -2.67 -1.03
C PRO A 99 19.28 -3.50 -2.24
N ALA A 100 19.24 -4.83 -2.11
CA ALA A 100 18.80 -5.75 -3.16
C ALA A 100 17.35 -5.52 -3.62
N VAL A 101 16.49 -4.89 -2.79
CA VAL A 101 15.11 -4.56 -3.19
C VAL A 101 15.02 -3.58 -4.37
N ASP A 102 16.06 -2.77 -4.57
CA ASP A 102 16.10 -1.80 -5.66
C ASP A 102 16.27 -2.46 -7.04
N ILE A 103 16.47 -3.79 -7.11
CA ILE A 103 16.53 -4.53 -8.38
C ILE A 103 15.28 -4.31 -9.25
N PHE A 104 14.09 -4.25 -8.65
CA PHE A 104 12.84 -3.98 -9.38
C PHE A 104 12.70 -2.52 -9.83
N TYR A 105 13.53 -1.63 -9.30
CA TYR A 105 13.51 -0.20 -9.59
C TYR A 105 14.67 0.25 -10.48
N GLN A 106 15.53 -0.69 -10.90
CA GLN A 106 16.56 -0.44 -11.90
C GLN A 106 15.91 -0.16 -13.26
N PRO A 107 16.15 1.03 -13.86
CA PRO A 107 15.48 1.42 -15.08
C PRO A 107 15.63 0.40 -16.19
N PHE A 108 14.50 -0.10 -16.70
CA PHE A 108 14.42 -1.03 -17.84
C PHE A 108 15.11 -2.40 -17.63
N LEU A 109 15.42 -2.79 -16.39
CA LEU A 109 16.07 -4.07 -16.11
C LEU A 109 15.17 -5.27 -16.46
N PHE A 110 13.91 -5.22 -16.04
CA PHE A 110 12.91 -6.20 -16.44
C PHE A 110 12.14 -5.66 -17.65
N ASP A 111 12.47 -6.18 -18.81
CA ASP A 111 11.90 -5.77 -20.11
C ASP A 111 10.63 -6.55 -20.49
N THR A 112 10.23 -7.55 -19.70
CA THR A 112 8.99 -8.32 -19.91
C THR A 112 8.30 -8.68 -18.59
N GLU A 113 6.97 -8.72 -18.63
CA GLU A 113 6.13 -9.20 -17.52
C GLU A 113 6.52 -10.63 -17.10
N GLU A 114 6.93 -11.50 -18.03
CA GLU A 114 7.37 -12.86 -17.69
C GLU A 114 8.60 -12.86 -16.78
N LYS A 115 9.59 -12.00 -17.05
CA LYS A 115 10.78 -11.87 -16.19
C LYS A 115 10.40 -11.33 -14.81
N VAL A 116 9.51 -10.35 -14.74
CA VAL A 116 8.97 -9.84 -13.46
C VAL A 116 8.30 -10.96 -12.69
N ARG A 117 7.40 -11.72 -13.33
CA ARG A 117 6.69 -12.87 -12.72
C ARG A 117 7.64 -13.94 -12.19
N LYS A 118 8.69 -14.27 -12.95
CA LYS A 118 9.72 -15.22 -12.51
C LYS A 118 10.50 -14.68 -11.32
N ALA A 119 10.83 -13.38 -11.31
CA ALA A 119 11.57 -12.74 -10.22
C ALA A 119 10.75 -12.67 -8.93
N VAL A 120 9.45 -12.34 -8.99
CA VAL A 120 8.59 -12.23 -7.79
C VAL A 120 7.97 -13.56 -7.34
N ALA A 121 8.20 -14.65 -8.09
CA ALA A 121 7.73 -15.97 -7.73
C ALA A 121 8.25 -16.39 -6.35
N LYS A 122 7.38 -17.00 -5.52
CA LYS A 122 7.75 -17.45 -4.17
C LYS A 122 8.94 -18.41 -4.25
N GLY A 123 10.00 -18.11 -3.51
CA GLY A 123 11.23 -18.93 -3.49
C GLY A 123 12.12 -18.80 -4.72
N SER A 124 11.88 -17.84 -5.61
CA SER A 124 12.81 -17.53 -6.71
C SER A 124 14.16 -17.08 -6.16
N GLU A 125 15.20 -17.13 -7.00
CA GLU A 125 16.55 -16.67 -6.67
C GLU A 125 16.62 -15.17 -6.35
N ILE A 126 15.61 -14.39 -6.74
CA ILE A 126 15.51 -12.95 -6.46
C ILE A 126 14.68 -12.70 -5.20
N ARG A 127 13.45 -13.22 -5.16
CA ARG A 127 12.53 -12.98 -4.05
C ARG A 127 12.97 -13.69 -2.76
N GLY A 128 13.49 -14.91 -2.84
CA GLY A 128 13.86 -15.71 -1.67
C GLY A 128 14.82 -14.98 -0.73
N PRO A 129 15.97 -14.48 -1.22
CA PRO A 129 16.90 -13.69 -0.41
C PRO A 129 16.30 -12.38 0.14
N ILE A 130 15.40 -11.74 -0.60
CA ILE A 130 14.70 -10.53 -0.15
C ILE A 130 13.75 -10.84 1.00
N ASP A 131 12.93 -11.89 0.88
CA ASP A 131 12.00 -12.32 1.93
C ASP A 131 12.76 -12.68 3.22
N GLU A 132 13.90 -13.36 3.11
CA GLU A 132 14.75 -13.70 4.27
C GLU A 132 15.40 -12.45 4.89
N ALA A 133 15.87 -11.51 4.08
CA ALA A 133 16.43 -10.26 4.59
C ALA A 133 15.38 -9.41 5.33
N ILE A 134 14.12 -9.39 4.85
CA ILE A 134 13.01 -8.69 5.52
C ILE A 134 12.71 -9.30 6.90
N LYS A 135 12.85 -10.61 7.05
CA LYS A 135 12.74 -11.27 8.36
C LYS A 135 13.73 -10.71 9.39
N GLY A 136 14.93 -10.33 8.94
CA GLY A 136 15.94 -9.67 9.76
C GLY A 136 15.55 -8.29 10.29
N THR A 137 14.48 -7.68 9.76
CA THR A 137 13.96 -6.39 10.23
C THR A 137 12.82 -6.52 11.26
N GLY A 138 12.57 -7.73 11.78
CA GLY A 138 11.43 -8.02 12.67
C GLY A 138 10.09 -8.16 11.94
N SER A 139 10.12 -8.32 10.62
CA SER A 139 8.93 -8.38 9.76
C SER A 139 8.84 -9.69 8.99
N THR A 140 7.69 -10.36 9.00
CA THR A 140 7.39 -11.51 8.15
C THR A 140 6.61 -11.08 6.92
N VAL A 141 7.10 -11.41 5.72
CA VAL A 141 6.36 -11.18 4.47
C VAL A 141 5.23 -12.20 4.34
N LEU A 142 3.98 -11.72 4.31
CA LEU A 142 2.82 -12.56 4.09
C LEU A 142 2.61 -12.82 2.59
N TRP A 143 2.61 -11.76 1.77
CA TRP A 143 2.58 -11.88 0.31
C TRP A 143 3.10 -10.63 -0.41
N TRP A 144 3.41 -10.82 -1.70
CA TRP A 144 3.78 -9.75 -2.63
C TRP A 144 2.56 -9.33 -3.45
N GLN A 145 2.48 -8.04 -3.77
CA GLN A 145 1.39 -7.43 -4.52
C GLN A 145 1.96 -6.55 -5.64
N ALA A 146 1.75 -7.00 -6.88
CA ALA A 146 2.12 -6.21 -8.04
C ALA A 146 1.32 -4.91 -8.09
N TYR A 147 2.02 -3.79 -8.28
CA TYR A 147 1.41 -2.48 -8.52
C TYR A 147 1.49 -2.07 -9.99
N GLY A 148 2.46 -2.64 -10.72
CA GLY A 148 2.67 -2.49 -12.16
C GLY A 148 3.83 -1.56 -12.51
N GLY A 149 4.03 -1.35 -13.81
CA GLY A 149 5.09 -0.49 -14.35
C GLY A 149 4.95 0.98 -13.92
N ALA A 150 6.09 1.61 -13.65
CA ALA A 150 6.20 3.03 -13.38
C ALA A 150 6.02 3.84 -14.68
N ILE A 151 5.10 4.79 -14.63
CA ILE A 151 4.77 5.76 -15.68
C ILE A 151 5.15 7.17 -15.23
N MET A 152 5.23 8.09 -16.19
CA MET A 152 5.39 9.52 -15.93
C MET A 152 4.05 10.26 -16.08
N LEU A 153 3.91 11.33 -15.31
CA LEU A 153 2.79 12.26 -15.34
C LEU A 153 3.33 13.68 -15.60
N SER A 154 2.63 14.47 -16.39
CA SER A 154 3.02 15.85 -16.72
C SER A 154 1.79 16.69 -17.08
N ASN A 155 1.99 18.00 -17.17
CA ASN A 155 1.05 18.93 -17.78
C ASN A 155 1.64 19.51 -19.07
N GLY A 156 0.79 19.75 -20.08
CA GLY A 156 1.19 20.42 -21.31
C GLY A 156 1.93 19.54 -22.33
N GLY A 157 1.78 18.21 -22.22
CA GLY A 157 2.32 17.25 -23.19
C GLY A 157 3.12 16.10 -22.57
N PRO A 158 3.51 15.10 -23.38
CA PRO A 158 4.22 13.92 -22.92
C PRO A 158 5.70 14.22 -22.65
N ILE A 159 6.29 13.43 -21.75
CA ILE A 159 7.75 13.27 -21.61
C ILE A 159 8.18 12.15 -22.55
N ALA A 160 8.39 12.47 -23.84
CA ALA A 160 8.59 11.49 -24.89
C ALA A 160 10.05 11.02 -25.01
N ASN A 161 11.00 11.91 -24.70
CA ASN A 161 12.43 11.64 -24.80
C ASN A 161 13.16 12.09 -23.51
N PRO A 162 14.36 11.57 -23.23
CA PRO A 162 15.17 12.00 -22.08
C PRO A 162 15.37 13.51 -21.99
N GLU A 163 15.48 14.20 -23.13
CA GLU A 163 15.67 15.65 -23.21
C GLU A 163 14.49 16.45 -22.60
N ASP A 164 13.28 15.88 -22.60
CA ASP A 164 12.07 16.51 -22.04
C ASP A 164 12.15 16.62 -20.50
N MET A 165 13.05 15.86 -19.86
CA MET A 165 13.30 15.90 -18.43
C MET A 165 14.26 17.02 -18.01
N LYS A 166 15.00 17.61 -18.94
CA LYS A 166 16.07 18.56 -18.64
C LYS A 166 15.56 19.77 -17.86
N GLY A 167 16.11 19.99 -16.67
CA GLY A 167 15.76 21.11 -15.80
C GLY A 167 14.38 21.00 -15.12
N LYS A 168 13.64 19.90 -15.33
CA LYS A 168 12.36 19.64 -14.67
C LYS A 168 12.59 19.17 -13.24
N LYS A 169 11.76 19.63 -12.30
CA LYS A 169 11.63 19.03 -10.98
C LYS A 169 10.76 17.79 -11.11
N VAL A 170 11.26 16.64 -10.70
CA VAL A 170 10.58 15.37 -10.90
C VAL A 170 10.36 14.73 -9.55
N ARG A 171 9.11 14.40 -9.24
CA ARG A 171 8.81 13.60 -8.04
C ARG A 171 9.43 12.21 -8.22
N VAL A 172 10.12 11.71 -7.19
CA VAL A 172 10.60 10.32 -7.12
C VAL A 172 10.11 9.64 -5.85
N PHE A 173 10.25 8.31 -5.78
CA PHE A 173 9.85 7.51 -4.61
C PHE A 173 10.87 6.46 -4.17
N GLY A 174 12.08 6.52 -4.72
CA GLY A 174 13.20 5.65 -4.39
C GLY A 174 14.51 6.28 -4.89
N LYS A 175 15.63 5.83 -4.33
CA LYS A 175 16.97 6.36 -4.64
C LYS A 175 17.36 6.10 -6.10
N THR A 176 17.19 4.86 -6.56
CA THR A 176 17.50 4.48 -7.95
C THR A 176 16.70 5.31 -8.98
N LEU A 177 15.43 5.59 -8.69
CA LEU A 177 14.61 6.47 -9.54
C LEU A 177 15.09 7.93 -9.52
N GLY A 178 15.68 8.38 -8.40
CA GLY A 178 16.39 9.65 -8.33
C GLY A 178 17.57 9.72 -9.29
N GLN A 179 18.40 8.68 -9.30
CA GLN A 179 19.55 8.57 -10.19
C GLN A 179 19.13 8.51 -11.67
N PHE A 180 18.02 7.83 -11.98
CA PHE A 180 17.43 7.85 -13.31
C PHE A 180 17.03 9.26 -13.76
N VAL A 181 16.39 10.02 -12.87
CA VAL A 181 16.02 11.42 -13.13
C VAL A 181 17.26 12.30 -13.34
N GLU A 182 18.29 12.15 -12.50
CA GLU A 182 19.55 12.90 -12.66
C GLU A 182 20.25 12.56 -13.98
N ALA A 183 20.27 11.28 -14.37
CA ALA A 183 20.85 10.82 -15.62
C ALA A 183 20.13 11.37 -16.87
N THR A 184 18.86 11.73 -16.74
CA THR A 184 18.06 12.39 -17.80
C THR A 184 18.09 13.93 -17.72
N GLY A 185 18.88 14.50 -16.80
CA GLY A 185 19.05 15.95 -16.64
C GLY A 185 17.95 16.64 -15.84
N GLY A 186 17.06 15.89 -15.19
CA GLY A 186 16.06 16.41 -14.27
C GLY A 186 16.59 16.55 -12.84
N ALA A 187 15.78 17.14 -11.97
CA ALA A 187 16.07 17.33 -10.55
C ALA A 187 15.08 16.50 -9.71
N PRO A 188 15.52 15.40 -9.06
CA PRO A 188 14.62 14.55 -8.30
C PRO A 188 14.19 15.19 -6.98
N THR A 189 12.93 14.99 -6.59
CA THR A 189 12.40 15.37 -5.28
C THR A 189 11.63 14.18 -4.70
N LEU A 190 12.10 13.62 -3.58
CA LEU A 190 11.44 12.50 -2.92
C LEU A 190 10.14 12.98 -2.26
N ILE A 191 8.98 12.46 -2.72
CA ILE A 191 7.66 12.81 -2.18
C ILE A 191 6.86 11.54 -1.94
N SER A 192 6.24 11.43 -0.77
CA SER A 192 5.42 10.27 -0.39
C SER A 192 4.30 10.03 -1.41
N GLY A 193 3.90 8.76 -1.58
CA GLY A 193 2.77 8.44 -2.43
C GLY A 193 1.47 9.15 -2.03
N SER A 194 1.23 9.30 -0.72
CA SER A 194 0.02 9.97 -0.19
C SER A 194 0.01 11.49 -0.40
N GLU A 195 1.15 12.10 -0.72
CA GLU A 195 1.31 13.54 -0.90
C GLU A 195 1.29 13.97 -2.38
N GLN A 196 1.24 13.01 -3.31
CA GLN A 196 1.32 13.25 -4.76
C GLN A 196 0.30 14.27 -5.25
N TYR A 197 -0.98 14.11 -4.89
CA TYR A 197 -2.04 14.99 -5.38
C TYR A 197 -1.76 16.45 -5.01
N LEU A 198 -1.45 16.71 -3.73
CA LEU A 198 -1.18 18.06 -3.26
C LEU A 198 0.12 18.61 -3.85
N ALA A 199 1.15 17.77 -4.01
CA ALA A 199 2.41 18.20 -4.64
C ALA A 199 2.20 18.64 -6.10
N TYR A 200 1.41 17.89 -6.87
CA TYR A 200 1.12 18.20 -8.28
C TYR A 200 0.18 19.41 -8.38
N GLN A 201 -0.87 19.46 -7.56
CA GLN A 201 -1.80 20.60 -7.50
C GLN A 201 -1.09 21.92 -7.23
N ARG A 202 -0.07 21.90 -6.36
CA ARG A 202 0.72 23.09 -5.99
C ARG A 202 1.85 23.42 -6.96
N GLY A 203 2.09 22.59 -7.98
CA GLY A 203 3.24 22.73 -8.87
C GLY A 203 4.58 22.58 -8.14
N THR A 204 4.63 21.75 -7.09
CA THR A 204 5.88 21.47 -6.35
C THR A 204 6.91 20.79 -7.27
N VAL A 205 6.42 19.97 -8.19
CA VAL A 205 7.20 19.30 -9.23
C VAL A 205 6.51 19.51 -10.59
N ASP A 206 7.30 19.47 -11.66
CA ASP A 206 6.83 19.57 -13.03
C ASP A 206 6.39 18.20 -13.59
N VAL A 207 7.04 17.13 -13.13
CA VAL A 207 6.80 15.75 -13.56
C VAL A 207 6.56 14.86 -12.35
N GLY A 208 5.52 14.05 -12.44
CA GLY A 208 5.19 13.00 -11.47
C GLY A 208 5.61 11.62 -11.96
N MET A 209 5.70 10.66 -11.05
CA MET A 209 5.82 9.25 -11.40
C MET A 209 5.00 8.38 -10.45
N THR A 210 4.41 7.29 -10.95
CA THR A 210 3.62 6.30 -10.20
C THR A 210 3.26 5.13 -11.13
N GLY A 211 2.42 4.20 -10.70
CA GLY A 211 1.75 3.24 -11.60
C GLY A 211 0.39 3.77 -12.07
N VAL A 212 -0.11 3.28 -13.21
CA VAL A 212 -1.42 3.68 -13.80
C VAL A 212 -2.57 3.54 -12.78
N SER A 213 -2.56 2.46 -12.00
CA SER A 213 -3.53 2.21 -10.91
C SER A 213 -3.54 3.32 -9.86
N GLY A 214 -2.39 3.92 -9.58
CA GLY A 214 -2.20 5.07 -8.70
C GLY A 214 -2.87 6.33 -9.23
N VAL A 215 -2.81 6.57 -10.53
CA VAL A 215 -3.44 7.74 -11.17
C VAL A 215 -4.94 7.75 -10.90
N LYS A 216 -5.60 6.62 -11.14
CA LYS A 216 -7.05 6.48 -10.92
C LYS A 216 -7.40 6.54 -9.43
N SER A 217 -6.72 5.77 -8.60
CA SER A 217 -7.05 5.68 -7.17
C SER A 217 -6.80 7.00 -6.43
N ARG A 218 -5.77 7.76 -6.78
CA ARG A 218 -5.48 9.06 -6.16
C ARG A 218 -6.04 10.26 -6.94
N LYS A 219 -6.80 10.03 -8.01
CA LYS A 219 -7.38 11.06 -8.88
C LYS A 219 -6.33 12.04 -9.43
N LEU A 220 -5.12 11.56 -9.73
CA LEU A 220 -4.02 12.41 -10.19
C LEU A 220 -4.30 13.05 -11.56
N TYR A 221 -5.24 12.48 -12.32
CA TYR A 221 -5.75 13.04 -13.58
C TYR A 221 -6.46 14.39 -13.41
N GLU A 222 -6.84 14.80 -12.19
CA GLU A 222 -7.42 16.12 -11.93
C GLU A 222 -6.35 17.23 -11.88
N VAL A 223 -5.07 16.86 -11.74
CA VAL A 223 -3.94 17.79 -11.52
C VAL A 223 -2.76 17.58 -12.48
N MET A 224 -2.76 16.48 -13.23
CA MET A 224 -1.80 16.15 -14.29
C MET A 224 -2.56 15.62 -15.51
N ASP A 225 -2.48 16.30 -16.65
CA ASP A 225 -3.29 16.02 -17.84
C ASP A 225 -2.73 14.93 -18.77
N THR A 226 -1.44 14.60 -18.64
CA THR A 226 -0.75 13.70 -19.56
C THR A 226 -0.09 12.54 -18.82
N ILE A 227 -0.27 11.33 -19.36
CA ILE A 227 0.50 10.13 -18.98
C ILE A 227 1.48 9.80 -20.11
N THR A 228 2.73 9.54 -19.75
CA THR A 228 3.69 8.86 -20.63
C THR A 228 3.99 7.47 -20.07
N VAL A 229 3.60 6.43 -20.81
CA VAL A 229 3.79 5.03 -20.40
C VAL A 229 5.22 4.60 -20.72
N THR A 230 6.13 4.88 -19.80
CA THR A 230 7.55 4.54 -19.95
C THR A 230 7.87 3.13 -19.44
N ASN A 231 7.06 2.58 -18.51
CA ASN A 231 7.31 1.29 -17.84
C ASN A 231 8.78 1.12 -17.42
N HIS A 232 9.35 2.20 -16.87
CA HIS A 232 10.79 2.26 -16.63
C HIS A 232 11.20 1.45 -15.40
N ALA A 233 10.28 1.07 -14.52
CA ALA A 233 10.56 0.28 -13.33
C ALA A 233 9.32 -0.53 -12.94
N ASP A 234 9.50 -1.60 -12.18
CA ASP A 234 8.41 -2.46 -11.70
C ASP A 234 8.11 -2.18 -10.24
N ILE A 235 6.92 -1.67 -9.98
CA ILE A 235 6.53 -1.28 -8.63
C ILE A 235 5.96 -2.50 -7.92
N GLU A 236 6.73 -3.00 -6.95
CA GLU A 236 6.34 -4.08 -6.06
C GLU A 236 6.00 -3.57 -4.67
N PHE A 237 4.87 -4.03 -4.14
CA PHE A 237 4.49 -3.89 -2.74
C PHE A 237 4.50 -5.23 -2.05
N ILE A 238 4.70 -5.21 -0.74
CA ILE A 238 4.59 -6.37 0.12
C ILE A 238 3.65 -6.07 1.26
N VAL A 239 2.94 -7.10 1.71
CA VAL A 239 2.26 -7.08 3.01
C VAL A 239 3.15 -7.79 4.00
N VAL A 240 3.50 -7.06 5.04
CA VAL A 240 4.34 -7.54 6.14
C VAL A 240 3.55 -7.50 7.43
N THR A 241 3.90 -8.41 8.33
CA THR A 241 3.41 -8.45 9.70
C THR A 241 4.59 -8.50 10.65
N ASN A 242 4.43 -8.01 11.88
CA ASN A 242 5.44 -8.15 12.91
C ASN A 242 5.69 -9.64 13.18
N THR A 243 6.96 -10.07 13.18
CA THR A 243 7.31 -11.49 13.30
C THR A 243 6.92 -12.08 14.65
N ASP A 244 7.07 -11.34 15.75
CA ASP A 244 6.75 -11.84 17.08
C ASP A 244 5.23 -11.97 17.28
N TRP A 245 4.46 -10.97 16.83
CA TRP A 245 3.00 -11.05 16.81
C TRP A 245 2.52 -12.25 15.98
N TRP A 246 3.07 -12.42 14.78
CA TRP A 246 2.70 -13.53 13.89
C TRP A 246 2.98 -14.90 14.51
N ASN A 247 4.11 -15.07 15.18
CA ASN A 247 4.48 -16.31 15.85
C ASN A 247 3.68 -16.57 17.14
N GLY A 248 3.04 -15.53 17.69
CA GLY A 248 2.18 -15.64 18.88
C GLY A 248 0.74 -16.06 18.57
N LEU A 249 0.34 -16.10 17.29
CA LEU A 249 -0.98 -16.59 16.88
C LEU A 249 -1.07 -18.11 17.04
N THR A 250 -2.21 -18.60 17.54
CA THR A 250 -2.52 -20.02 17.74
C THR A 250 -3.30 -20.65 16.59
#